data_AF-A0A1L3J3X3-F1
#
_entry.id   AF-A0A1L3J3X3-F1
#
_cell.length_a   1.000
_cell.length_b   1.000
_cell.length_c   1.000
_cell.angle_alpha   90.00
_cell.angle_beta   90.00
_cell.angle_gamma   90.00
#
_symmetry.space_group_name_H-M   'P 1'
#
loop_
_entity.id
_entity.type
_entity.pdbx_description
1 polymer ?
#
loop_
_entity_poly.entity_id
_entity_poly.type
_entity_poly.pdbx_seq_one_letter_code
_entity_poly.pdbx_strand_id
1 'polypeptide(L)'
;MVILETNYESNKADKSASLLPQLAITETGCKQYMFRKFLLLFFSVLLISCASNKNKSELLFDQKFKECTDEKYDRLANQSLPIDTLLFQKENIHSLLENELIIAGYLDKISKEGYLKLFENNIHPEFFKTFESKIGFDPDLLFPINSYISCYGNLYHRLKLYDEDSWQFKFGYAYNQYEAYGNMKIKSNYLKEALKQIPERKFKNIIYRKVFLDLLYTYYEQTYTVSNNGYRK
;
A
#
# COMPACT_ATOMS: atom_id res chain seq x y z
N MET A 1 14.40 -8.27 60.56
CA MET A 1 14.43 -8.97 61.86
C MET A 1 13.70 -8.08 62.86
N VAL A 2 12.39 -8.27 62.97
CA VAL A 2 11.57 -7.73 64.07
C VAL A 2 10.64 -8.86 64.44
N ILE A 3 10.94 -9.42 65.60
CA ILE A 3 10.18 -10.42 66.34
C ILE A 3 9.17 -9.62 67.16
N LEU A 4 7.89 -9.97 67.12
CA LEU A 4 6.97 -9.65 68.22
C LEU A 4 6.12 -10.87 68.54
N GLU A 5 6.27 -11.22 69.81
CA GLU A 5 5.74 -12.33 70.57
C GLU A 5 4.22 -12.27 70.76
N THR A 6 3.61 -13.42 70.52
CA THR A 6 2.66 -14.15 71.37
C THR A 6 1.89 -13.39 72.45
N ASN A 7 0.58 -13.59 72.47
CA ASN A 7 -0.11 -13.91 73.72
C ASN A 7 -1.17 -15.00 73.52
N TYR A 8 -1.29 -15.76 74.59
CA TYR A 8 -1.81 -17.09 74.76
C TYR A 8 -3.13 -16.98 75.54
N GLU A 9 -4.21 -17.61 75.08
CA GLU A 9 -5.30 -17.98 75.99
C GLU A 9 -6.05 -19.21 75.46
N SER A 10 -6.21 -20.16 76.37
CA SER A 10 -6.64 -21.54 76.12
C SER A 10 -8.11 -21.77 76.46
N ASN A 11 -8.64 -22.86 75.88
CA ASN A 11 -9.83 -23.64 76.24
C ASN A 11 -11.15 -23.06 75.67
N LYS A 12 -12.02 -23.85 75.04
CA LYS A 12 -12.51 -25.16 75.49
C LYS A 12 -13.14 -25.91 74.30
N ALA A 13 -12.96 -27.22 74.27
CA ALA A 13 -13.50 -28.15 73.30
C ALA A 13 -15.05 -28.14 73.27
N ASP A 14 -15.64 -28.30 72.08
CA ASP A 14 -16.66 -29.32 71.91
C ASP A 14 -16.89 -29.74 70.45
N LYS A 15 -17.34 -30.98 70.35
CA LYS A 15 -17.48 -31.85 69.18
C LYS A 15 -18.29 -31.26 68.03
N SER A 16 -17.96 -31.62 66.79
CA SER A 16 -18.78 -32.53 65.95
C SER A 16 -18.51 -32.39 64.45
N ALA A 17 -18.53 -33.55 63.79
CA ALA A 17 -18.97 -33.79 62.41
C ALA A 17 -18.19 -33.16 61.23
N SER A 18 -17.35 -34.01 60.63
CA SER A 18 -17.32 -34.35 59.20
C SER A 18 -17.92 -33.35 58.19
N LEU A 19 -17.09 -32.90 57.25
CA LEU A 19 -17.47 -32.78 55.83
C LEU A 19 -16.22 -32.64 54.97
N LEU A 20 -15.78 -33.77 54.41
CA LEU A 20 -15.01 -33.78 53.17
C LEU A 20 -15.92 -33.26 52.05
N PRO A 21 -15.57 -32.22 51.27
CA PRO A 21 -16.25 -31.98 50.02
C PRO A 21 -15.78 -33.04 49.02
N GLN A 22 -16.62 -34.06 48.82
CA GLN A 22 -16.53 -34.92 47.64
C GLN A 22 -16.73 -34.03 46.41
N LEU A 23 -15.68 -33.86 45.62
CA LEU A 23 -15.78 -33.32 44.26
C LEU A 23 -16.60 -34.28 43.41
N ALA A 24 -17.92 -34.06 43.36
CA ALA A 24 -18.78 -34.63 42.34
C ALA A 24 -18.53 -33.87 41.03
N ILE A 25 -17.61 -34.38 40.21
CA ILE A 25 -17.51 -33.99 38.80
C ILE A 25 -18.69 -34.64 38.09
N THR A 26 -19.80 -33.91 37.98
CA THR A 26 -20.95 -34.34 37.19
C THR A 26 -20.56 -34.41 35.70
N GLU A 27 -20.84 -35.54 35.03
CA GLU A 27 -20.54 -35.80 33.60
C GLU A 27 -20.99 -34.68 32.64
N THR A 28 -21.99 -33.88 33.03
CA THR A 28 -22.50 -32.73 32.29
C THR A 28 -21.49 -31.58 32.16
N GLY A 29 -20.63 -31.37 33.17
CA GLY A 29 -19.60 -30.33 33.15
C GLY A 29 -18.46 -30.60 32.16
N CYS A 30 -18.11 -31.88 31.96
CA CYS A 30 -17.08 -32.29 31.02
C CYS A 30 -17.53 -32.12 29.55
N LYS A 31 -18.80 -32.46 29.25
CA LYS A 31 -19.41 -32.23 27.93
C LYS A 31 -19.49 -30.74 27.57
N GLN A 32 -19.87 -29.89 28.51
CA GLN A 32 -20.01 -28.44 28.27
C GLN A 32 -18.64 -27.75 28.07
N TYR A 33 -17.61 -28.21 28.77
CA TYR A 33 -16.23 -27.72 28.61
C TYR A 33 -15.61 -28.17 27.27
N MET A 34 -15.81 -29.43 26.88
CA MET A 34 -15.36 -29.97 25.59
C MET A 34 -16.05 -29.28 24.40
N PHE A 35 -17.36 -29.00 24.50
CA PHE A 35 -18.09 -28.29 23.45
C PHE A 35 -17.59 -26.85 23.25
N ARG A 36 -17.29 -26.12 24.33
CA ARG A 36 -16.70 -24.76 24.24
C ARG A 36 -15.31 -24.76 23.59
N LYS A 37 -14.46 -25.72 23.92
CA LYS A 37 -13.13 -25.87 23.29
C LYS A 37 -13.23 -26.23 21.82
N PHE A 38 -14.16 -27.12 21.47
CA PHE A 38 -14.43 -27.46 20.07
C PHE A 38 -14.93 -26.25 19.28
N LEU A 39 -15.84 -25.45 19.83
CA LEU A 39 -16.31 -24.21 19.23
C LEU A 39 -15.14 -23.23 18.98
N LEU A 40 -14.29 -23.02 19.98
CA LEU A 40 -13.11 -22.15 19.86
C LEU A 40 -12.13 -22.65 18.80
N LEU A 41 -11.85 -23.94 18.75
CA LEU A 41 -11.02 -24.55 17.71
C LEU A 41 -11.64 -24.40 16.31
N PHE A 42 -12.94 -24.60 16.19
CA PHE A 42 -13.67 -24.44 14.93
C PHE A 42 -13.63 -23.00 14.42
N PHE A 43 -13.90 -22.02 15.30
CA PHE A 43 -13.75 -20.59 14.96
C PHE A 43 -12.30 -20.22 14.63
N SER A 44 -11.32 -20.79 15.32
CA SER A 44 -9.89 -20.55 15.04
C SER A 44 -9.51 -21.06 13.65
N VAL A 45 -9.93 -22.28 13.28
CA VAL A 45 -9.67 -22.86 11.96
C VAL A 45 -10.34 -22.04 10.85
N LEU A 46 -11.59 -21.60 11.05
CA LEU A 46 -12.31 -20.75 10.09
C LEU A 46 -11.62 -19.39 9.88
N LEU A 47 -11.11 -18.77 10.95
CA LEU A 47 -10.38 -17.50 10.87
C LEU A 47 -9.04 -17.66 10.13
N ILE A 48 -8.33 -18.77 10.36
CA ILE A 48 -7.05 -19.06 9.68
C ILE A 48 -7.26 -19.32 8.18
N SER A 49 -8.33 -20.03 7.81
CA SER A 49 -8.64 -20.31 6.40
C SER A 49 -9.03 -19.06 5.60
N CYS A 50 -9.75 -18.11 6.21
CA CYS A 50 -10.07 -16.83 5.56
C CYS A 50 -8.82 -15.96 5.35
N ALA A 51 -7.92 -15.91 6.33
CA ALA A 51 -6.66 -15.16 6.22
C ALA A 51 -5.73 -15.74 5.14
N SER A 52 -5.67 -17.07 5.00
CA SER A 52 -4.84 -17.75 4.01
C SER A 52 -5.27 -17.45 2.57
N ASN A 53 -6.58 -17.48 2.28
CA ASN A 53 -7.09 -17.21 0.94
C ASN A 53 -6.91 -15.75 0.51
N LYS A 54 -7.11 -14.79 1.43
CA LYS A 54 -6.89 -13.37 1.15
C LYS A 54 -5.44 -13.08 0.76
N ASN A 55 -4.48 -13.69 1.45
CA ASN A 55 -3.06 -13.56 1.13
C ASN A 55 -2.70 -14.14 -0.24
N LYS A 56 -3.32 -15.25 -0.65
CA LYS A 56 -3.08 -15.86 -1.97
C LYS A 56 -3.62 -14.99 -3.11
N SER A 57 -4.82 -14.43 -2.95
CA SER A 57 -5.41 -13.52 -3.94
C SER A 57 -4.59 -12.24 -4.09
N GLU A 58 -4.15 -11.66 -2.96
CA GLU A 58 -3.32 -10.46 -2.96
C GLU A 58 -1.95 -10.70 -3.62
N LEU A 59 -1.31 -11.84 -3.36
CA LEU A 59 -0.04 -12.21 -3.99
C LEU A 59 -0.20 -12.37 -5.51
N LEU A 60 -1.27 -13.05 -5.95
CA LEU A 60 -1.57 -13.21 -7.37
C LEU A 60 -1.83 -11.85 -8.05
N PHE A 61 -2.54 -10.94 -7.37
CA PHE A 61 -2.75 -9.58 -7.86
C PHE A 61 -1.41 -8.87 -8.05
N ASP A 62 -0.53 -8.85 -7.04
CA ASP A 62 0.77 -8.19 -7.13
C ASP A 62 1.60 -8.72 -8.31
N GLN A 63 1.63 -10.04 -8.47
CA GLN A 63 2.36 -10.69 -9.57
C GLN A 63 1.80 -10.26 -10.93
N LYS A 64 0.48 -10.36 -11.12
CA LYS A 64 -0.16 -10.00 -12.39
C LYS A 64 -0.10 -8.50 -12.67
N PHE A 65 -0.13 -7.68 -11.64
CA PHE A 65 0.07 -6.24 -11.75
C PHE A 65 1.47 -5.90 -12.23
N LYS A 66 2.50 -6.52 -11.63
CA LYS A 66 3.88 -6.36 -12.06
C LYS A 66 4.07 -6.84 -13.50
N GLU A 67 3.60 -8.03 -13.84
CA GLU A 67 3.70 -8.58 -15.21
C GLU A 67 3.09 -7.63 -16.26
N CYS A 68 1.84 -7.18 -16.06
CA CYS A 68 1.18 -6.25 -16.98
C CYS A 68 1.94 -4.92 -17.10
N THR A 69 2.46 -4.45 -15.98
CA THR A 69 3.15 -3.17 -15.90
C THR A 69 4.48 -3.21 -16.63
N ASP A 70 5.28 -4.24 -16.38
CA ASP A 70 6.58 -4.42 -17.01
C ASP A 70 6.41 -4.62 -18.51
N GLU A 71 5.46 -5.46 -18.95
CA GLU A 71 5.18 -5.66 -20.37
C GLU A 71 4.86 -4.35 -21.10
N LYS A 72 4.00 -3.50 -20.52
CA LYS A 72 3.66 -2.19 -21.09
C LYS A 72 4.88 -1.27 -21.16
N TYR A 73 5.68 -1.29 -20.10
CA TYR A 73 6.85 -0.43 -20.00
C TYR A 73 7.95 -0.85 -20.98
N ASP A 74 8.27 -2.15 -21.03
CA ASP A 74 9.24 -2.73 -21.96
C ASP A 74 8.86 -2.41 -23.40
N ARG A 75 7.58 -2.45 -23.72
CA ARG A 75 7.09 -2.09 -25.05
C ARG A 75 7.38 -0.62 -25.39
N LEU A 76 7.23 0.30 -24.44
CA LEU A 76 7.58 1.72 -24.63
C LEU A 76 9.10 1.91 -24.74
N ALA A 77 9.86 1.32 -23.82
CA ALA A 77 11.32 1.41 -23.80
C ALA A 77 11.97 0.90 -25.10
N ASN A 78 11.43 -0.18 -25.66
CA ASN A 78 11.93 -0.80 -26.90
C ASN A 78 11.43 -0.12 -28.18
N GLN A 79 10.28 0.57 -28.16
CA GLN A 79 9.72 1.23 -29.33
C GLN A 79 10.20 2.68 -29.51
N SER A 80 10.51 3.38 -28.42
CA SER A 80 10.72 4.82 -28.46
C SER A 80 12.14 5.26 -28.85
N LEU A 81 13.18 4.43 -28.68
CA LEU A 81 14.58 4.85 -28.85
C LEU A 81 15.50 3.67 -29.29
N PRO A 82 16.56 3.92 -30.10
CA PRO A 82 17.53 2.89 -30.48
C PRO A 82 18.17 2.22 -29.24
N ILE A 83 18.48 0.92 -29.38
CA ILE A 83 18.49 -0.05 -28.27
C ILE A 83 19.67 0.10 -27.30
N ASP A 84 20.84 0.60 -27.71
CA ASP A 84 22.05 0.14 -27.01
C ASP A 84 22.72 1.09 -26.01
N THR A 85 22.59 2.42 -26.10
CA THR A 85 23.43 3.33 -25.25
C THR A 85 22.80 3.81 -23.95
N LEU A 86 21.46 3.71 -23.81
CA LEU A 86 20.73 4.28 -22.67
C LEU A 86 19.78 3.27 -21.98
N LEU A 87 19.99 1.96 -22.20
CA LEU A 87 19.08 0.91 -21.71
C LEU A 87 18.87 1.01 -20.19
N PHE A 88 19.93 1.23 -19.41
CA PHE A 88 19.83 1.37 -17.96
C PHE A 88 18.91 2.54 -17.56
N GLN A 89 19.07 3.70 -18.18
CA GLN A 89 18.24 4.87 -17.88
C GLN A 89 16.79 4.64 -18.28
N LYS A 90 16.56 3.99 -19.44
CA LYS A 90 15.21 3.60 -19.86
C LYS A 90 14.59 2.66 -18.86
N GLU A 91 15.22 1.56 -18.45
CA GLU A 91 14.62 0.59 -17.52
C GLU A 91 14.33 1.19 -16.13
N ASN A 92 15.06 2.22 -15.73
CA ASN A 92 15.06 2.75 -14.37
C ASN A 92 14.53 4.19 -14.24
N ILE A 93 13.88 4.76 -15.26
CA ILE A 93 13.52 6.19 -15.30
C ILE A 93 12.74 6.66 -14.07
N HIS A 94 11.78 5.86 -13.57
CA HIS A 94 11.00 6.18 -12.38
C HIS A 94 11.86 6.26 -11.13
N SER A 95 12.76 5.30 -10.95
CA SER A 95 13.70 5.28 -9.82
C SER A 95 14.70 6.44 -9.93
N LEU A 96 15.15 6.78 -11.14
CA LEU A 96 16.03 7.91 -11.37
C LEU A 96 15.32 9.24 -11.02
N LEU A 97 14.09 9.43 -11.48
CA LEU A 97 13.29 10.61 -11.12
C LEU A 97 13.07 10.70 -9.60
N GLU A 98 12.67 9.59 -8.95
CA GLU A 98 12.47 9.55 -7.50
C GLU A 98 13.75 9.92 -6.74
N ASN A 99 14.90 9.44 -7.19
CA ASN A 99 16.19 9.78 -6.60
C ASN A 99 16.57 11.26 -6.80
N GLU A 100 16.36 11.81 -8.00
CA GLU A 100 16.63 13.24 -8.24
C GLU A 100 15.71 14.14 -7.40
N LEU A 101 14.45 13.76 -7.21
CA LEU A 101 13.52 14.49 -6.32
C LEU A 101 14.02 14.51 -4.87
N ILE A 102 14.63 13.41 -4.41
CA ILE A 102 15.23 13.32 -3.07
C ILE A 102 16.48 14.21 -3.00
N ILE A 103 17.38 14.09 -3.98
CA ILE A 103 18.64 14.86 -4.03
C ILE A 103 18.34 16.38 -4.06
N ALA A 104 17.33 16.79 -4.82
CA ALA A 104 16.90 18.18 -4.91
C ALA A 104 16.09 18.67 -3.69
N GLY A 105 15.76 17.79 -2.73
CA GLY A 105 15.00 18.13 -1.54
C GLY A 105 13.50 18.31 -1.75
N TYR A 106 12.95 17.92 -2.90
CA TYR A 106 11.50 17.93 -3.16
C TYR A 106 10.79 16.74 -2.51
N LEU A 107 11.46 15.59 -2.40
CA LEU A 107 10.95 14.40 -1.71
C LEU A 107 11.81 14.10 -0.49
N ASP A 108 11.23 14.17 0.71
CA ASP A 108 11.96 13.92 1.96
C ASP A 108 12.24 12.42 2.17
N LYS A 109 11.26 11.58 1.89
CA LYS A 109 11.32 10.13 2.09
C LYS A 109 10.32 9.39 1.20
N ILE A 110 10.74 8.23 0.70
CA ILE A 110 9.87 7.26 0.03
C ILE A 110 8.86 6.68 1.04
N SER A 111 7.73 7.37 1.17
CA SER A 111 6.61 7.07 2.06
C SER A 111 5.35 7.78 1.55
N LYS A 112 4.16 7.34 1.96
CA LYS A 112 2.93 8.03 1.56
C LYS A 112 2.92 9.49 2.00
N GLU A 113 3.38 9.78 3.22
CA GLU A 113 3.47 11.14 3.74
C GLU A 113 4.44 12.00 2.92
N GLY A 114 5.58 11.44 2.51
CA GLY A 114 6.53 12.15 1.66
C GLY A 114 5.94 12.51 0.29
N TYR A 115 5.20 11.60 -0.32
CA TYR A 115 4.48 11.87 -1.58
C TYR A 115 3.35 12.89 -1.41
N LEU A 116 2.62 12.85 -0.29
CA LEU A 116 1.61 13.86 0.00
C LEU A 116 2.22 15.26 0.09
N LYS A 117 3.40 15.40 0.72
CA LYS A 117 4.14 16.68 0.74
C LYS A 117 4.65 17.06 -0.65
N LEU A 118 5.19 16.09 -1.39
CA LEU A 118 5.68 16.30 -2.76
C LEU A 118 4.59 16.89 -3.67
N PHE A 119 3.34 16.44 -3.54
CA PHE A 119 2.22 16.98 -4.30
C PHE A 119 1.91 18.45 -3.98
N GLU A 120 2.20 18.91 -2.76
CA GLU A 120 2.02 20.32 -2.36
C GLU A 120 3.15 21.23 -2.83
N ASN A 121 4.34 20.65 -3.06
CA ASN A 121 5.51 21.39 -3.51
C ASN A 121 5.27 22.01 -4.89
N ASN A 122 5.93 23.14 -5.15
CA ASN A 122 6.04 23.74 -6.48
C ASN A 122 7.43 23.41 -7.01
N ILE A 123 7.52 22.40 -7.87
CA ILE A 123 8.78 21.97 -8.48
C ILE A 123 9.12 22.96 -9.59
N HIS A 124 10.32 23.54 -9.53
CA HIS A 124 10.75 24.49 -10.55
C HIS A 124 10.93 23.77 -11.90
N PRO A 125 10.47 24.30 -13.04
CA PRO A 125 10.58 23.61 -14.34
C PRO A 125 12.01 23.23 -14.74
N GLU A 126 13.00 24.02 -14.30
CA GLU A 126 14.42 23.74 -14.50
C GLU A 126 14.87 22.38 -13.92
N PHE A 127 14.17 21.88 -12.89
CA PHE A 127 14.41 20.53 -12.37
C PHE A 127 14.22 19.47 -13.45
N PHE A 128 13.11 19.53 -14.19
CA PHE A 128 12.80 18.52 -15.22
C PHE A 128 13.72 18.64 -16.43
N LYS A 129 14.13 19.86 -16.81
CA LYS A 129 15.16 20.05 -17.84
C LYS A 129 16.52 19.48 -17.42
N THR A 130 16.90 19.69 -16.16
CA THR A 130 18.14 19.13 -15.61
C THR A 130 18.08 17.60 -15.61
N PHE A 131 16.92 17.05 -15.24
CA PHE A 131 16.68 15.61 -15.27
C PHE A 131 16.78 15.04 -16.68
N GLU A 132 16.09 15.61 -17.67
CA GLU A 132 16.18 15.26 -19.09
C GLU A 132 17.64 15.27 -19.58
N SER A 133 18.37 16.38 -19.33
CA SER A 133 19.77 16.50 -19.72
C SER A 133 20.65 15.44 -19.05
N LYS A 134 20.33 15.02 -17.82
CA LYS A 134 21.09 14.02 -17.06
C LYS A 134 20.85 12.60 -17.58
N ILE A 135 19.61 12.26 -17.91
CA ILE A 135 19.27 10.93 -18.43
C ILE A 135 19.63 10.76 -19.91
N GLY A 136 19.79 11.86 -20.65
CA GLY A 136 20.30 11.88 -22.02
C GLY A 136 19.26 11.57 -23.09
N PHE A 137 17.97 11.64 -22.75
CA PHE A 137 16.85 11.48 -23.68
C PHE A 137 15.59 12.18 -23.15
N ASP A 138 14.63 12.40 -24.05
CA ASP A 138 13.32 12.97 -23.75
C ASP A 138 12.48 12.03 -22.85
N PRO A 139 12.23 12.39 -21.57
CA PRO A 139 11.49 11.55 -20.65
C PRO A 139 10.01 11.36 -21.03
N ASP A 140 9.41 12.24 -21.85
CA ASP A 140 8.01 12.16 -22.28
C ASP A 140 7.71 10.81 -22.95
N LEU A 141 8.73 10.23 -23.60
CA LEU A 141 8.68 8.93 -24.25
C LEU A 141 8.37 7.77 -23.30
N LEU A 142 8.63 7.93 -21.99
CA LEU A 142 8.54 6.87 -20.98
C LEU A 142 7.68 7.22 -19.74
N PHE A 143 7.04 8.40 -19.68
CA PHE A 143 6.08 8.78 -18.63
C PHE A 143 4.62 8.88 -19.13
N PRO A 144 3.98 7.76 -19.52
CA PRO A 144 2.60 7.77 -20.02
C PRO A 144 1.55 7.82 -18.90
N ILE A 145 0.76 8.91 -18.84
CA ILE A 145 -0.30 9.15 -17.83
C ILE A 145 -1.23 7.94 -17.54
N ASN A 146 -1.43 7.02 -18.50
CA ASN A 146 -2.46 5.96 -18.41
C ASN A 146 -1.93 4.52 -18.44
N SER A 147 -0.62 4.28 -18.53
CA SER A 147 -0.12 2.92 -18.76
C SER A 147 -0.37 2.00 -17.56
N TYR A 148 -0.09 2.47 -16.35
CA TYR A 148 -0.20 1.70 -15.11
C TYR A 148 -1.65 1.49 -14.65
N ILE A 149 -2.52 2.47 -14.86
CA ILE A 149 -3.93 2.39 -14.46
C ILE A 149 -4.71 1.40 -15.32
N SER A 150 -4.38 1.33 -16.60
CA SER A 150 -4.97 0.30 -17.48
C SER A 150 -4.64 -1.13 -17.02
N CYS A 151 -3.53 -1.35 -16.28
CA CYS A 151 -3.26 -2.64 -15.65
C CYS A 151 -4.23 -2.93 -14.50
N TYR A 152 -4.55 -1.97 -13.64
CA TYR A 152 -5.61 -2.14 -12.64
C TYR A 152 -6.93 -2.53 -13.31
N GLY A 153 -7.34 -1.81 -14.35
CA GLY A 153 -8.55 -2.13 -15.11
C GLY A 153 -8.54 -3.54 -15.72
N ASN A 154 -7.40 -3.99 -16.27
CA ASN A 154 -7.25 -5.35 -16.81
C ASN A 154 -7.43 -6.43 -15.72
N LEU A 155 -6.78 -6.25 -14.56
CA LEU A 155 -6.87 -7.21 -13.46
C LEU A 155 -8.30 -7.35 -12.92
N TYR A 156 -9.05 -6.26 -12.84
CA TYR A 156 -10.46 -6.31 -12.40
C TYR A 156 -11.40 -6.85 -13.46
N HIS A 157 -11.41 -6.24 -14.64
CA HIS A 157 -12.45 -6.50 -15.62
C HIS A 157 -12.19 -7.79 -16.41
N ARG A 158 -10.93 -8.15 -16.67
CA ARG A 158 -10.59 -9.33 -17.48
C ARG A 158 -10.24 -10.53 -16.62
N LEU A 159 -9.35 -10.37 -15.64
CA LEU A 159 -8.92 -11.48 -14.78
C LEU A 159 -9.86 -11.76 -13.61
N LYS A 160 -10.88 -10.90 -13.39
CA LYS A 160 -11.88 -11.04 -12.33
C LYS A 160 -11.25 -11.19 -10.94
N LEU A 161 -10.11 -10.52 -10.71
CA LEU A 161 -9.48 -10.42 -9.39
C LEU A 161 -10.20 -9.34 -8.58
N TYR A 162 -11.49 -9.58 -8.30
CA TYR A 162 -12.41 -8.61 -7.73
C TYR A 162 -12.65 -8.88 -6.25
N ASP A 163 -12.30 -7.90 -5.44
CA ASP A 163 -12.67 -7.82 -4.03
C ASP A 163 -12.90 -6.34 -3.72
N GLU A 164 -14.16 -5.93 -3.54
CA GLU A 164 -14.54 -4.53 -3.27
C GLU A 164 -13.94 -4.01 -1.97
N ASP A 165 -13.70 -4.91 -1.02
CA ASP A 165 -13.10 -4.58 0.26
C ASP A 165 -11.57 -4.43 0.16
N SER A 166 -10.98 -4.85 -0.96
CA SER A 166 -9.54 -4.76 -1.21
C SER A 166 -9.08 -3.33 -1.37
N TRP A 167 -7.83 -3.09 -0.95
CA TRP A 167 -7.22 -1.78 -1.07
C TRP A 167 -6.99 -1.40 -2.54
N GLN A 168 -6.74 -2.40 -3.39
CA GLN A 168 -6.52 -2.21 -4.81
C GLN A 168 -7.79 -1.67 -5.47
N PHE A 169 -8.97 -2.22 -5.11
CA PHE A 169 -10.24 -1.78 -5.67
C PHE A 169 -10.53 -0.35 -5.26
N LYS A 170 -10.36 -0.06 -3.96
CA LYS A 170 -10.53 1.29 -3.40
C LYS A 170 -9.58 2.30 -4.04
N PHE A 171 -8.32 1.91 -4.29
CA PHE A 171 -7.37 2.72 -5.04
C PHE A 171 -7.87 3.03 -6.45
N GLY A 172 -8.24 1.99 -7.22
CA GLY A 172 -8.72 2.16 -8.60
C GLY A 172 -9.97 3.04 -8.68
N TYR A 173 -10.91 2.85 -7.76
CA TYR A 173 -12.09 3.69 -7.64
C TYR A 173 -11.74 5.15 -7.35
N ALA A 174 -10.91 5.42 -6.33
CA ALA A 174 -10.50 6.77 -5.98
C ALA A 174 -9.72 7.46 -7.11
N TYR A 175 -8.87 6.71 -7.82
CA TYR A 175 -8.13 7.21 -8.97
C TYR A 175 -9.06 7.56 -10.15
N ASN A 176 -10.06 6.71 -10.45
CA ASN A 176 -11.04 7.02 -11.49
C ASN A 176 -11.82 8.30 -11.18
N GLN A 177 -12.11 8.59 -9.90
CA GLN A 177 -12.72 9.85 -9.50
C GLN A 177 -11.79 11.04 -9.72
N TYR A 178 -10.49 10.87 -9.51
CA TYR A 178 -9.49 11.87 -9.86
C TYR A 178 -9.47 12.17 -11.36
N GLU A 179 -9.49 11.14 -12.22
CA GLU A 179 -9.53 11.32 -13.68
C GLU A 179 -10.82 11.96 -14.16
N ALA A 180 -11.97 11.54 -13.62
CA ALA A 180 -13.29 12.07 -14.00
C ALA A 180 -13.44 13.57 -13.74
N TYR A 181 -12.65 14.14 -12.81
CA TYR A 181 -12.65 15.57 -12.52
C TYR A 181 -11.89 16.41 -13.57
N GLY A 182 -11.25 15.77 -14.57
CA GLY A 182 -10.87 16.35 -15.85
C GLY A 182 -9.71 17.34 -15.85
N ASN A 183 -9.12 17.67 -14.70
CA ASN A 183 -8.06 18.68 -14.62
C ASN A 183 -6.69 18.15 -14.17
N MET A 184 -6.56 16.83 -13.95
CA MET A 184 -5.32 16.11 -13.62
C MET A 184 -4.35 16.89 -12.71
N LYS A 185 -4.88 17.62 -11.72
CA LYS A 185 -4.08 18.47 -10.85
C LYS A 185 -3.40 17.61 -9.81
N ILE A 186 -2.08 17.68 -9.71
CA ILE A 186 -1.32 16.93 -8.70
C ILE A 186 -1.75 17.27 -7.25
N LYS A 187 -2.29 18.48 -7.02
CA LYS A 187 -2.82 18.93 -5.72
C LYS A 187 -4.25 18.46 -5.41
N SER A 188 -4.87 17.66 -6.29
CA SER A 188 -6.25 17.20 -6.14
C SER A 188 -6.44 16.35 -4.87
N ASN A 189 -7.51 16.63 -4.13
CA ASN A 189 -7.87 15.80 -2.97
C ASN A 189 -8.17 14.35 -3.39
N TYR A 190 -8.73 14.13 -4.58
CA TYR A 190 -8.99 12.77 -5.08
C TYR A 190 -7.69 11.97 -5.29
N LEU A 191 -6.62 12.61 -5.76
CA LEU A 191 -5.31 11.95 -5.90
C LEU A 191 -4.73 11.58 -4.54
N LYS A 192 -4.85 12.48 -3.55
CA LYS A 192 -4.46 12.20 -2.15
C LYS A 192 -5.25 11.05 -1.57
N GLU A 193 -6.57 11.00 -1.82
CA GLU A 193 -7.41 9.90 -1.38
C GLU A 193 -7.03 8.58 -2.04
N ALA A 194 -6.68 8.58 -3.33
CA ALA A 194 -6.16 7.40 -4.01
C ALA A 194 -4.87 6.89 -3.36
N LEU A 195 -3.89 7.78 -3.13
CA LEU A 195 -2.64 7.43 -2.44
C LEU A 195 -2.87 6.79 -1.07
N LYS A 196 -3.82 7.32 -0.29
CA LYS A 196 -4.14 6.79 1.05
C LYS A 196 -4.63 5.34 1.02
N GLN A 197 -5.29 4.91 -0.05
CA GLN A 197 -5.80 3.54 -0.16
C GLN A 197 -4.67 2.51 -0.20
N ILE A 198 -3.48 2.87 -0.70
CA ILE A 198 -2.37 1.92 -0.81
C ILE A 198 -1.80 1.63 0.59
N PRO A 199 -1.65 0.35 1.00
CA PRO A 199 -0.98 0.02 2.25
C PRO A 199 0.48 0.45 2.24
N GLU A 200 1.01 0.97 3.36
CA GLU A 200 2.40 1.46 3.42
C GLU A 200 3.43 0.40 3.00
N ARG A 201 3.20 -0.86 3.41
CA ARG A 201 4.05 -2.00 3.02
C ARG A 201 4.09 -2.21 1.50
N LYS A 202 2.99 -1.94 0.80
CA LYS A 202 2.88 -2.04 -0.66
C LYS A 202 3.50 -0.83 -1.31
N PHE A 203 3.25 0.36 -0.76
CA PHE A 203 3.80 1.62 -1.26
C PHE A 203 5.33 1.63 -1.35
N LYS A 204 6.04 0.84 -0.52
CA LYS A 204 7.50 0.63 -0.63
C LYS A 204 7.96 0.00 -1.94
N ASN A 205 7.10 -0.68 -2.69
CA ASN A 205 7.42 -1.19 -4.01
C ASN A 205 7.19 -0.11 -5.08
N ILE A 206 8.23 0.20 -5.86
CA ILE A 206 8.22 1.23 -6.91
C ILE A 206 7.07 1.06 -7.89
N ILE A 207 6.63 -0.19 -8.14
CA ILE A 207 5.55 -0.48 -9.10
C ILE A 207 4.26 0.29 -8.77
N TYR A 208 3.97 0.50 -7.49
CA TYR A 208 2.78 1.25 -7.04
C TYR A 208 3.00 2.76 -6.98
N ARG A 209 4.26 3.21 -7.13
CA ARG A 209 4.63 4.62 -7.15
C ARG A 209 4.77 5.18 -8.56
N LYS A 210 5.00 4.32 -9.56
CA LYS A 210 5.16 4.72 -10.97
C LYS A 210 4.02 5.62 -11.45
N VAL A 211 2.77 5.28 -11.15
CA VAL A 211 1.59 6.10 -11.50
C VAL A 211 1.67 7.54 -10.96
N PHE A 212 2.17 7.73 -9.74
CA PHE A 212 2.29 9.07 -9.16
C PHE A 212 3.46 9.85 -9.75
N LEU A 213 4.54 9.15 -10.12
CA LEU A 213 5.69 9.73 -10.79
C LEU A 213 5.36 10.17 -12.22
N ASP A 214 4.61 9.35 -12.96
CA ASP A 214 4.04 9.72 -14.26
C ASP A 214 3.19 10.98 -14.15
N LEU A 215 2.23 10.99 -13.22
CA LEU A 215 1.36 12.14 -13.01
C LEU A 215 2.15 13.40 -12.64
N LEU A 216 3.14 13.27 -11.77
CA LEU A 216 3.99 14.38 -11.36
C LEU A 216 4.72 14.96 -12.56
N TYR A 217 5.40 14.09 -13.32
CA TYR A 217 6.15 14.50 -14.50
C TYR A 217 5.26 15.22 -15.51
N THR A 218 4.15 14.57 -15.93
CA THR A 218 3.28 15.14 -16.95
C THR A 218 2.57 16.42 -16.50
N TYR A 219 2.21 16.53 -15.22
CA TYR A 219 1.63 17.78 -14.69
C TYR A 219 2.58 18.96 -14.88
N TYR A 220 3.86 18.79 -14.54
CA TYR A 220 4.84 19.87 -14.64
C TYR A 220 5.24 20.18 -16.08
N GLU A 221 5.32 19.17 -16.94
CA GLU A 221 5.52 19.33 -18.38
C GLU A 221 4.39 20.16 -19.04
N GLN A 222 3.13 19.84 -18.74
CA GLN A 222 1.96 20.58 -19.24
C GLN A 222 1.90 22.02 -18.72
N THR A 223 2.19 22.23 -17.44
CA THR A 223 2.20 23.61 -16.90
C THR A 223 3.31 24.46 -17.51
N TYR A 224 4.48 23.86 -17.81
CA TYR A 224 5.58 24.55 -18.48
C TYR A 224 5.23 24.92 -19.92
N THR A 225 4.67 24.00 -20.70
CA THR A 225 4.27 24.27 -22.10
C THR A 225 3.21 25.37 -22.19
N VAL A 226 2.21 25.39 -21.30
CA VAL A 226 1.19 26.45 -21.25
C VAL A 226 1.78 27.80 -20.87
N SER A 227 2.76 27.83 -19.94
CA SER A 227 3.40 29.08 -19.52
C SER A 227 4.27 29.72 -20.61
N ASN A 228 4.89 28.93 -21.49
CA ASN A 228 5.75 29.43 -22.56
C ASN A 228 5.02 29.70 -23.88
N ASN A 229 3.89 29.02 -24.12
CA ASN A 229 3.03 29.26 -25.29
C ASN A 229 1.98 30.34 -25.04
N GLY A 230 2.26 31.29 -24.13
CA GLY A 230 1.38 32.41 -23.79
C GLY A 230 0.67 32.94 -25.04
N TYR A 231 -0.66 32.77 -25.05
CA TYR A 231 -1.61 33.16 -26.10
C TYR A 231 -1.00 33.98 -27.24
N ARG A 232 -0.53 33.30 -28.30
CA ARG A 232 -0.67 33.85 -29.64
C ARG A 232 -2.16 33.86 -29.95
N LYS A 233 -2.82 34.96 -29.61
CA LYS A 233 -4.04 35.37 -30.31
C LYS A 233 -3.72 35.64 -31.78
#